data_AF-A0A4V6YSQ7-F1
#
_entry.id   AF-A0A4V6YSQ7-F1
#
_cell.length_a   1.000
_cell.length_b   1.000
_cell.length_c   1.000
_cell.angle_alpha   90.00
_cell.angle_beta   90.00
_cell.angle_gamma   90.00
#
_symmetry.space_group_name_H-M   'P 1'
#
loop_
_entity.id
_entity.type
_entity.pdbx_description
1 polymer ?
#
loop_
_entity_poly.entity_id
_entity_poly.type
_entity_poly.pdbx_seq_one_letter_code
_entity_poly.pdbx_strand_id
1 'polypeptide(L)'
;MDFETFYQQVHIQSLEKNYIRFRGRKLLSYESYHLMNTEQKEQLYGSLVLVFTKISRFITFNEQSGIGIATQLGSYLQFDIKYYETLEDIGIQGEIKAICVLPYFDKCILLGYQTF
;
A
#
# COMPACT_ATOMS: atom_id res chain seq x y z
N MET A 1 -16.67 0.31 11.64
CA MET A 1 -16.24 -0.20 10.32
C MET A 1 -14.83 -0.68 10.49
N ASP A 2 -14.58 -1.97 10.29
CA ASP A 2 -13.22 -2.52 10.33
C ASP A 2 -12.48 -2.29 9.00
N PHE A 3 -11.17 -2.46 9.01
CA PHE A 3 -10.32 -2.27 7.84
C PHE A 3 -10.66 -3.22 6.69
N GLU A 4 -11.12 -4.45 6.99
CA GLU A 4 -11.46 -5.44 5.96
C GLU A 4 -12.70 -5.00 5.17
N THR A 5 -13.74 -4.59 5.88
CA THR A 5 -14.97 -4.05 5.29
C THR A 5 -14.67 -2.81 4.45
N PHE A 6 -13.82 -1.92 4.98
CA PHE A 6 -13.38 -0.74 4.22
C PHE A 6 -12.64 -1.14 2.94
N TYR A 7 -11.68 -2.07 3.03
CA TYR A 7 -10.93 -2.56 1.87
C TYR A 7 -11.84 -3.19 0.81
N GLN A 8 -12.78 -4.04 1.22
CA GLN A 8 -13.75 -4.66 0.32
C GLN A 8 -14.61 -3.63 -0.40
N GLN A 9 -15.08 -2.60 0.31
CA GLN A 9 -15.84 -1.50 -0.31
C GLN A 9 -15.00 -0.73 -1.33
N VAL A 10 -13.72 -0.46 -1.02
CA VAL A 10 -12.81 0.19 -1.97
C VAL A 10 -12.54 -0.70 -3.18
N HIS A 11 -12.36 -2.00 -2.96
CA HIS A 11 -12.13 -2.98 -4.03
C HIS A 11 -13.27 -3.01 -5.04
N ILE A 12 -14.51 -3.17 -4.57
CA ILE A 12 -15.72 -3.18 -5.41
C ILE A 12 -15.81 -1.88 -6.22
N GLN A 13 -15.69 -0.72 -5.56
CA GLN A 13 -15.75 0.58 -6.22
C GLN A 13 -14.62 0.80 -7.24
N SER A 14 -13.45 0.23 -6.99
CA SER A 14 -12.31 0.31 -7.91
C SER A 14 -12.53 -0.51 -9.18
N LEU A 15 -13.13 -1.70 -9.06
CA LEU A 15 -13.50 -2.53 -10.21
C LEU A 15 -14.53 -1.83 -11.11
N GLU A 16 -15.47 -1.11 -10.50
CA GLU A 16 -16.47 -0.29 -11.20
C GLU A 16 -15.93 1.05 -11.72
N LYS A 17 -14.66 1.37 -11.45
CA LYS A 17 -14.02 2.67 -11.74
C LYS A 17 -14.70 3.87 -11.07
N ASN A 18 -15.49 3.62 -10.02
CA ASN A 18 -16.17 4.62 -9.20
C ASN A 18 -15.32 4.95 -7.96
N TYR A 19 -14.14 5.52 -8.19
CA TYR A 19 -13.14 5.68 -7.13
C TYR A 19 -13.59 6.63 -6.02
N ILE A 20 -13.51 6.18 -4.77
CA ILE A 20 -13.52 7.07 -3.61
C ILE A 20 -12.32 8.03 -3.65
N ARG A 21 -12.47 9.19 -3.01
CA ARG A 21 -11.40 10.19 -2.91
C ARG A 21 -10.92 10.35 -1.48
N PHE A 22 -9.61 10.29 -1.29
CA PHE A 22 -8.95 10.63 -0.04
C PHE A 22 -7.99 11.80 -0.27
N ARG A 23 -8.22 12.91 0.44
CA ARG A 23 -7.46 14.17 0.26
C ARG A 23 -7.34 14.59 -1.21
N GLY A 24 -8.45 14.49 -1.95
CA GLY A 24 -8.54 14.85 -3.37
C GLY A 24 -8.01 13.81 -4.37
N ARG A 25 -7.27 12.79 -3.90
CA ARG A 25 -6.69 11.73 -4.74
C ARG A 25 -7.64 10.54 -4.81
N LYS A 26 -7.73 9.89 -5.97
CA LYS A 26 -8.46 8.61 -6.10
C LYS A 26 -7.81 7.56 -5.20
N LEU A 27 -8.61 6.76 -4.51
CA LEU A 27 -8.13 5.65 -3.69
C LEU A 27 -8.72 4.35 -4.25
N LEU A 28 -7.86 3.36 -4.46
CA LEU A 28 -8.21 2.08 -5.05
C LEU A 28 -7.55 0.90 -4.34
N SER A 29 -8.00 -0.33 -4.61
CA SER A 29 -7.36 -1.53 -4.06
C SER A 29 -6.18 -1.99 -4.91
N TYR A 30 -5.22 -2.66 -4.29
CA TYR A 30 -4.06 -3.23 -4.97
C TYR A 30 -4.46 -4.18 -6.12
N GLU A 31 -5.36 -5.12 -5.87
CA GLU A 31 -5.78 -6.12 -6.86
C GLU A 31 -6.40 -5.44 -8.08
N SER A 32 -7.27 -4.44 -7.86
CA SER A 32 -7.91 -3.72 -8.95
C SER A 32 -6.88 -2.99 -9.83
N TYR A 33 -5.85 -2.38 -9.23
CA TYR A 33 -4.77 -1.73 -9.97
C TYR A 33 -3.99 -2.73 -10.84
N HIS A 34 -3.74 -3.94 -10.33
CA HIS A 34 -2.99 -4.96 -11.06
C HIS A 34 -3.74 -5.54 -12.26
N LEU A 35 -5.08 -5.51 -12.24
CA LEU A 35 -5.93 -5.90 -13.37
C LEU A 35 -5.96 -4.86 -14.51
N MET A 36 -5.47 -3.63 -14.27
CA MET A 36 -5.52 -2.55 -15.25
C MET A 36 -4.40 -2.65 -16.29
N ASN A 37 -4.74 -2.25 -17.51
CA ASN A 37 -3.77 -2.07 -18.59
C ASN A 37 -2.94 -0.79 -18.41
N THR A 38 -1.90 -0.60 -19.24
CA THR A 38 -0.97 0.53 -19.12
C THR A 38 -1.67 1.89 -19.23
N GLU A 39 -2.55 2.07 -20.22
CA GLU A 39 -3.29 3.32 -20.43
C GLU A 39 -4.15 3.70 -19.21
N GLN A 40 -4.83 2.72 -18.61
CA GLN A 40 -5.62 2.92 -17.40
C GLN A 40 -4.75 3.31 -16.20
N LYS A 41 -3.55 2.72 -16.07
CA LYS A 41 -2.59 3.04 -15.01
C LYS A 41 -2.03 4.46 -15.14
N GLU A 42 -1.77 4.92 -16.37
CA GLU A 42 -1.31 6.29 -16.63
C GLU A 42 -2.34 7.34 -16.15
N GLN A 43 -3.63 7.09 -16.33
CA GLN A 43 -4.72 7.95 -15.84
C GLN A 43 -4.86 7.99 -14.30
N LEU A 44 -4.13 7.13 -13.60
CA LEU A 44 -4.12 7.03 -12.14
C LEU A 44 -2.84 7.57 -11.50
N TYR A 45 -1.96 8.22 -12.26
CA TYR A 45 -0.75 8.82 -11.73
C TYR A 45 -1.05 9.74 -10.53
N GLY A 46 -0.32 9.56 -9.43
CA GLY A 46 -0.51 10.33 -8.19
C GLY A 46 -1.73 9.93 -7.35
N SER A 47 -2.53 8.97 -7.80
CA SER A 47 -3.58 8.33 -7.01
C SER A 47 -2.99 7.47 -5.90
N LEU A 48 -3.85 6.97 -5.02
CA LEU A 48 -3.51 6.20 -3.85
C LEU A 48 -4.01 4.76 -4.01
N VAL A 49 -3.25 3.81 -3.48
CA VAL A 49 -3.61 2.39 -3.48
C VAL A 49 -3.52 1.82 -2.07
N LEU A 50 -4.56 1.09 -1.65
CA LEU A 50 -4.55 0.29 -0.43
C LEU A 50 -3.79 -1.00 -0.68
N VAL A 51 -2.84 -1.31 0.20
CA VAL A 51 -2.04 -2.54 0.14
C VAL A 51 -2.14 -3.22 1.50
N PHE A 52 -2.93 -4.30 1.57
CA PHE A 52 -3.07 -5.13 2.76
C PHE A 52 -2.34 -6.44 2.51
N THR A 53 -1.29 -6.72 3.27
CA THR A 53 -0.35 -7.81 2.95
C THR A 53 0.52 -8.18 4.14
N LYS A 54 1.44 -9.13 3.92
CA LYS A 54 2.47 -9.53 4.88
C LYS A 54 3.85 -9.13 4.41
N ILE A 55 4.71 -8.77 5.37
CA ILE A 55 6.12 -8.49 5.10
C ILE A 55 6.81 -9.80 4.68
N SER A 56 7.46 -9.79 3.52
CA SER A 56 8.24 -10.94 3.04
C SER A 56 9.72 -10.80 3.38
N ARG A 57 10.30 -9.62 3.20
CA ARG A 57 11.70 -9.31 3.56
C ARG A 57 11.92 -7.79 3.61
N PHE A 58 12.93 -7.37 4.35
CA PHE A 58 13.48 -6.02 4.28
C PHE A 58 14.50 -5.92 3.15
N ILE A 59 14.48 -4.83 2.38
CA ILE A 59 15.28 -4.66 1.15
C ILE A 59 16.38 -3.64 1.34
N THR A 60 16.04 -2.48 1.89
CA THR A 60 16.98 -1.37 2.01
C THR A 60 16.64 -0.58 3.25
N PHE A 61 17.69 -0.22 3.98
CA PHE A 61 17.69 0.71 5.08
C PHE A 61 18.74 1.77 4.78
N ASN A 62 18.33 3.01 4.63
CA ASN A 62 19.23 4.14 4.76
C ASN A 62 18.49 5.33 5.36
N GLU A 63 19.21 6.14 6.14
CA GLU A 63 18.64 7.32 6.80
C GLU A 63 18.09 8.35 5.79
N GLN A 64 18.55 8.31 4.54
CA GLN A 64 18.20 9.29 3.49
C GLN A 64 17.07 8.85 2.56
N SER A 65 16.80 7.56 2.40
CA SER A 65 15.79 7.01 1.47
C SER A 65 14.74 6.16 2.18
N GLY A 66 14.81 5.97 3.49
CA GLY A 66 13.78 5.30 4.27
C GLY A 66 13.93 3.78 4.29
N ILE A 67 12.81 3.07 4.42
CA ILE A 67 12.77 1.60 4.55
C ILE A 67 11.99 1.01 3.38
N GLY A 68 12.68 0.15 2.62
CA GLY A 68 12.06 -0.66 1.58
C GLY A 68 11.72 -2.05 2.12
N ILE A 69 10.50 -2.52 1.88
CA ILE A 69 10.09 -3.90 2.15
C ILE A 69 9.56 -4.58 0.87
N ALA A 70 9.76 -5.89 0.78
CA ALA A 70 9.04 -6.73 -0.16
C ALA A 70 7.81 -7.31 0.56
N THR A 71 6.72 -7.45 -0.18
CA THR A 71 5.48 -8.03 0.33
C THR A 71 5.25 -9.42 -0.27
N GLN A 72 4.37 -10.20 0.34
CA GLN A 72 3.93 -11.48 -0.23
C GLN A 72 3.17 -11.34 -1.55
N LEU A 73 2.63 -10.15 -1.83
CA LEU A 73 1.97 -9.85 -3.10
C LEU A 73 2.96 -9.58 -4.25
N GLY A 74 4.27 -9.65 -3.99
CA GLY A 74 5.31 -9.35 -4.95
C GLY A 74 5.52 -7.85 -5.18
N SER A 75 4.94 -6.99 -4.34
CA SER A 75 5.14 -5.54 -4.40
C SER A 75 6.31 -5.09 -3.54
N TYR A 76 6.91 -3.97 -3.96
CA TYR A 76 7.96 -3.28 -3.24
C TYR A 76 7.37 -1.99 -2.66
N LEU A 77 7.36 -1.87 -1.34
CA LEU A 77 6.80 -0.72 -0.65
C LEU A 77 7.93 0.04 0.03
N GLN A 78 7.92 1.37 -0.11
CA GLN A 78 8.89 2.23 0.54
C GLN A 78 8.19 3.18 1.52
N PHE A 79 8.71 3.17 2.75
CA PHE A 79 8.21 3.96 3.87
C PHE A 79 9.28 4.97 4.31
N ASP A 80 8.81 6.04 4.95
CA ASP A 80 9.69 6.97 5.66
C ASP A 80 10.45 6.27 6.80
N ILE A 81 11.69 6.70 7.07
CA ILE A 81 12.57 6.09 8.08
C ILE A 81 11.94 6.00 9.48
N LYS A 82 11.00 6.90 9.81
CA LYS A 82 10.30 6.87 11.11
C LYS A 82 9.47 5.60 11.35
N TYR A 83 9.15 4.84 10.30
CA TYR A 83 8.44 3.57 10.42
C TYR A 83 9.39 2.39 10.69
N TYR A 84 10.70 2.62 10.85
CA TYR A 84 11.70 1.55 10.97
C TYR A 84 11.39 0.64 12.15
N GLU A 85 11.40 1.19 13.36
CA GLU A 85 11.17 0.43 14.60
C GLU A 85 9.84 -0.31 14.54
N THR A 86 8.78 0.37 14.07
CA THR A 86 7.46 -0.26 13.92
C THR A 86 7.46 -1.42 12.93
N LEU A 87 8.12 -1.29 11.77
CA LEU A 87 8.19 -2.38 10.78
C LEU A 87 9.07 -3.52 11.29
N GLU A 88 10.16 -3.21 11.99
CA GLU A 88 11.02 -4.19 12.64
C GLU A 88 10.24 -5.01 13.70
N ASP A 89 9.46 -4.33 14.55
CA ASP A 89 8.59 -4.95 15.57
C ASP A 89 7.51 -5.85 14.95
N ILE A 90 6.92 -5.43 13.82
CA ILE A 90 5.95 -6.25 13.07
C ILE A 90 6.62 -7.52 12.53
N GLY A 91 7.86 -7.40 12.08
CA GLY A 91 8.68 -8.51 11.62
C GLY A 91 8.23 -9.15 10.31
N ILE A 92 9.04 -10.11 9.84
CA ILE A 92 8.74 -10.91 8.65
C ILE A 92 7.48 -11.77 8.94
N GLN A 93 6.61 -11.93 7.93
CA GLN A 93 5.26 -12.50 8.03
C GLN A 93 4.23 -11.65 8.77
N GLY A 94 4.62 -10.55 9.41
CA GLY A 94 3.71 -9.65 10.07
C GLY A 94 2.76 -8.95 9.09
N GLU A 95 1.51 -8.78 9.50
CA GLU A 95 0.45 -8.16 8.70
C GLU A 95 0.53 -6.64 8.74
N ILE A 96 0.50 -6.04 7.56
CA ILE A 96 0.52 -4.59 7.38
C ILE A 96 -0.65 -4.13 6.52
N LYS A 97 -1.13 -2.94 6.85
CA LYS A 97 -2.13 -2.20 6.07
C LYS A 97 -1.51 -0.87 5.72
N ALA A 98 -1.31 -0.63 4.43
CA ALA A 98 -0.66 0.58 3.94
C ALA A 98 -1.49 1.29 2.88
N ILE A 99 -1.29 2.60 2.76
CA ILE A 99 -1.66 3.37 1.57
C ILE A 99 -0.38 3.83 0.90
N CYS A 100 -0.27 3.59 -0.41
CA CYS A 100 0.89 4.00 -1.20
C CYS A 100 0.49 4.88 -2.38
N VAL A 101 1.41 5.72 -2.85
CA VAL A 101 1.22 6.54 -4.06
C VAL A 101 1.54 5.72 -5.31
N LEU A 102 0.66 5.81 -6.31
CA LEU A 102 0.85 5.22 -7.63
C LEU A 102 1.70 6.10 -8.55
N PRO A 103 2.45 5.52 -9.50
CA PRO A 103 2.53 4.07 -9.79
C PRO A 103 3.66 3.34 -9.03
N TYR A 104 4.50 4.06 -8.30
CA TYR A 104 5.80 3.55 -7.86
C TYR A 104 5.80 2.86 -6.50
N PHE A 105 4.77 3.06 -5.67
CA PHE A 105 4.74 2.54 -4.30
C PHE A 105 5.92 3.02 -3.44
N ASP A 106 6.51 4.16 -3.81
CA ASP A 106 7.72 4.74 -3.23
C ASP A 106 7.42 5.64 -2.01
N LYS A 107 6.14 5.96 -1.81
CA LYS A 107 5.64 6.82 -0.73
C LYS A 107 4.45 6.14 -0.07
N CYS A 108 4.73 5.36 0.97
CA CYS A 108 3.73 4.63 1.73
C CYS A 108 3.52 5.18 3.14
N ILE A 109 2.28 5.10 3.61
CA ILE A 109 1.86 5.39 4.98
C ILE A 109 1.32 4.09 5.57
N LEU A 110 1.86 3.69 6.73
CA LEU A 110 1.32 2.58 7.50
C LEU A 110 0.03 3.04 8.19
N LEU A 111 -1.08 2.36 7.91
CA LEU A 111 -2.40 2.65 8.47
C LEU A 111 -2.72 1.85 9.72
N GLY A 112 -2.21 0.62 9.77
CA GLY A 112 -2.52 -0.33 10.82
C GLY A 112 -1.71 -1.59 10.65
N TYR A 113 -1.49 -2.26 11.77
CA TYR A 113 -0.72 -3.47 11.90
C TYR A 113 -1.21 -4.22 13.14
N GLN A 114 -0.94 -5.52 13.20
CA GLN A 114 -1.13 -6.29 14.43
C GLN A 114 0.22 -6.41 15.13
N THR A 115 0.29 -5.97 16.38
CA THR A 115 1.42 -6.20 17.29
C THR A 115 1.09 -7.37 18.20
N PHE A 116 2.10 -8.21 18.51
CA PHE A 116 2.01 -9.23 19.53
C PHE A 116 2.39 -8.69 20.91
#